data_AF-A0A6P0V4M4-F1
#
_entry.id   AF-A0A6P0V4M4-F1
#
_cell.length_a   1.000
_cell.length_b   1.000
_cell.length_c   1.000
_cell.angle_alpha   90.00
_cell.angle_beta   90.00
_cell.angle_gamma   90.00
#
_symmetry.space_group_name_H-M   'P 1'
#
loop_
_entity.id
_entity.type
_entity.pdbx_description
1 polymer ?
#
loop_
_entity_poly.entity_id
_entity_poly.type
_entity_poly.pdbx_seq_one_letter_code
_entity_poly.pdbx_strand_id
1 'polypeptide(L)'
;MQITLDKLSSIKPNQLMNYLCQRGWRKVHEYERSNSARYDYPEISNLSITVPTSNTVRDYNHTVKIALKVLTQLEERNANELVKEIVSPFQGENSLKPNT
;
A
#
# COMPACT_ATOMS: atom_id res chain seq x y z
N MET A 1 1.07 -16.67 -3.75
CA MET A 1 1.25 -15.79 -2.57
C MET A 1 0.39 -16.30 -1.42
N GLN A 2 1.00 -16.68 -0.31
CA GLN A 2 0.29 -17.10 0.91
C GLN A 2 0.43 -15.98 1.96
N ILE A 3 -0.66 -15.26 2.21
CA ILE A 3 -0.78 -14.20 3.22
C ILE A 3 -2.06 -14.46 4.02
N THR A 4 -1.99 -14.33 5.34
CA THR A 4 -3.12 -14.60 6.23
C THR A 4 -4.12 -13.44 6.24
N LEU A 5 -5.37 -13.74 6.59
CA LEU A 5 -6.42 -12.73 6.70
C LEU A 5 -6.09 -11.66 7.74
N ASP A 6 -5.47 -12.05 8.85
CA ASP A 6 -5.08 -11.12 9.92
C ASP A 6 -4.04 -10.09 9.42
N LYS A 7 -3.08 -10.53 8.60
CA LYS A 7 -2.07 -9.65 7.99
C LYS A 7 -2.66 -8.70 6.95
N LEU A 8 -3.70 -9.13 6.22
CA LEU A 8 -4.43 -8.25 5.32
C LEU A 8 -5.21 -7.19 6.09
N SER A 9 -5.88 -7.62 7.16
CA SER A 9 -6.70 -6.75 8.02
C SER A 9 -5.86 -5.76 8.83
N SER A 10 -4.59 -6.06 9.09
CA SER A 10 -3.68 -5.18 9.83
C SER A 10 -3.21 -3.96 9.03
N ILE A 11 -3.22 -4.04 7.70
CA ILE A 11 -2.88 -2.91 6.84
C ILE A 11 -4.03 -1.92 6.90
N LYS A 12 -3.77 -0.66 7.24
CA LYS A 12 -4.77 0.42 7.20
C LYS A 12 -4.79 1.08 5.82
N PRO A 13 -5.94 1.65 5.39
CA PRO A 13 -6.04 2.38 4.11
C PRO A 13 -4.95 3.43 3.92
N ASN A 14 -4.77 4.28 4.93
CA ASN A 14 -3.80 5.38 4.91
C ASN A 14 -2.35 4.87 4.84
N GLN A 15 -2.03 3.75 5.49
CA GLN A 15 -0.69 3.14 5.43
C GLN A 15 -0.38 2.66 4.02
N LEU A 16 -1.30 1.95 3.39
CA LEU A 16 -1.15 1.49 2.01
C LEU A 16 -1.05 2.66 1.04
N MET A 17 -1.92 3.67 1.17
CA MET A 17 -1.87 4.87 0.33
C MET A 17 -0.56 5.65 0.49
N ASN A 18 -0.09 5.83 1.72
CA ASN A 18 1.18 6.51 1.99
C ASN A 18 2.36 5.75 1.40
N TYR A 19 2.36 4.42 1.55
CA TYR A 19 3.37 3.56 0.96
C TYR A 19 3.44 3.74 -0.57
N LEU A 20 2.30 3.72 -1.25
CA LEU A 20 2.23 3.94 -2.69
C LEU A 20 2.82 5.30 -3.10
N CYS A 21 2.43 6.38 -2.43
CA CYS A 21 2.99 7.71 -2.68
C CYS A 21 4.51 7.76 -2.46
N GLN A 22 5.02 7.15 -1.39
CA GLN A 22 6.46 7.07 -1.10
C GLN A 22 7.23 6.28 -2.16
N ARG A 23 6.59 5.28 -2.77
CA ARG A 23 7.14 4.47 -3.86
C ARG A 23 6.91 5.07 -5.26
N GLY A 24 6.48 6.32 -5.33
CA GLY A 24 6.35 7.07 -6.59
C GLY A 24 5.06 6.79 -7.37
N TRP A 25 4.13 5.99 -6.83
CA TRP A 25 2.81 5.83 -7.42
C TRP A 25 2.02 7.13 -7.33
N ARG A 26 1.25 7.43 -8.37
CA ARG A 26 0.47 8.67 -8.45
C ARG A 26 -1.00 8.35 -8.30
N LYS A 27 -1.67 8.98 -7.32
CA LYS A 27 -3.13 8.93 -7.21
C LYS A 27 -3.73 9.64 -8.42
N VAL A 28 -4.49 8.91 -9.23
CA VAL A 28 -5.12 9.45 -10.46
C VAL A 28 -6.62 9.70 -10.28
N HIS A 29 -7.27 8.94 -9.40
CA HIS A 29 -8.70 9.10 -9.16
C HIS A 29 -9.11 8.58 -7.78
N GLU A 30 -10.18 9.15 -7.22
CA GLU A 30 -10.85 8.67 -6.02
C GLU A 30 -12.33 8.42 -6.31
N TYR A 31 -12.79 7.22 -5.98
CA TYR A 31 -14.16 6.79 -6.14
C TYR A 31 -14.86 6.84 -4.78
N GLU A 32 -15.44 8.00 -4.45
CA GLU A 32 -16.07 8.24 -3.14
C GLU A 32 -17.16 7.19 -2.82
N ARG A 33 -18.00 6.84 -3.79
CA ARG A 33 -19.10 5.87 -3.60
C ARG A 33 -18.62 4.47 -3.22
N SER A 34 -17.46 4.05 -3.73
CA SER A 34 -16.88 2.74 -3.44
C SER A 34 -15.80 2.79 -2.36
N ASN A 35 -15.52 3.96 -1.78
CA ASN A 35 -14.42 4.20 -0.84
C ASN A 35 -13.11 3.56 -1.32
N SER A 36 -12.73 3.89 -2.55
CA SER A 36 -11.50 3.38 -3.16
C SER A 36 -10.79 4.46 -3.98
N ALA A 37 -9.49 4.30 -4.18
CA ALA A 37 -8.68 5.20 -4.98
C ALA A 37 -7.82 4.40 -5.96
N ARG A 38 -7.65 4.93 -7.16
CA ARG A 38 -6.77 4.38 -8.19
C ARG A 38 -5.45 5.11 -8.21
N TYR A 39 -4.39 4.32 -8.29
CA TYR A 39 -3.01 4.76 -8.41
C TYR A 39 -2.37 4.16 -9.65
N ASP A 40 -1.63 4.98 -10.39
CA ASP A 40 -0.86 4.54 -11.56
C ASP A 40 0.64 4.59 -11.25
N TYR A 41 1.39 3.59 -11.74
CA TYR A 41 2.84 3.56 -11.61
C TYR A 41 3.49 4.24 -12.82
N PRO A 42 4.29 5.31 -12.64
CA PRO A 42 4.73 6.14 -13.76
C PRO A 42 5.72 5.44 -14.71
N GLU A 43 6.47 4.44 -14.24
CA GLU A 43 7.53 3.78 -15.02
C GLU A 43 6.99 2.66 -15.93
N ILE A 44 5.77 2.15 -15.65
CA ILE A 44 5.17 1.07 -16.43
C ILE A 44 3.81 1.51 -16.95
N SER A 45 3.73 1.66 -18.27
CA SER A 45 2.48 2.04 -18.94
C SER A 45 1.36 1.07 -18.60
N ASN A 46 0.18 1.62 -18.29
CA ASN A 46 -1.03 0.88 -17.93
C ASN A 46 -0.94 0.03 -16.65
N LEU A 47 0.10 0.20 -15.83
CA LEU A 47 0.14 -0.41 -14.51
C LEU A 47 -0.62 0.47 -13.51
N SER A 48 -1.78 -0.02 -13.08
CA SER A 48 -2.62 0.65 -12.10
C SER A 48 -3.08 -0.31 -11.01
N ILE A 49 -3.27 0.22 -9.80
CA ILE A 49 -3.87 -0.50 -8.69
C ILE A 49 -4.99 0.32 -8.08
N THR A 50 -6.02 -0.38 -7.61
CA THR A 50 -7.09 0.20 -6.81
C THR A 50 -6.92 -0.25 -5.37
N VAL A 51 -6.94 0.70 -4.44
CA VAL A 51 -6.82 0.46 -3.00
C VAL A 51 -8.04 1.02 -2.26
N PRO A 52 -8.46 0.40 -1.16
CA PRO A 52 -9.53 0.96 -0.34
C PRO A 52 -9.05 2.24 0.36
N THR A 53 -9.94 3.23 0.48
CA THR A 53 -9.72 4.46 1.28
C THR A 53 -10.34 4.37 2.66
N SER A 54 -11.17 3.34 2.92
CA SER A 54 -11.79 3.04 4.21
C SER A 54 -11.66 1.55 4.56
N ASN A 55 -11.64 1.23 5.86
CA ASN A 55 -11.68 -0.16 6.36
C ASN A 55 -13.09 -0.78 6.33
N THR A 56 -14.13 0.01 6.03
CA THR A 56 -15.53 -0.45 5.99
C THR A 56 -15.95 -1.01 4.62
N VAL A 57 -15.04 -1.06 3.64
CA VAL A 57 -15.32 -1.62 2.31
C VAL A 57 -15.59 -3.12 2.43
N ARG A 58 -16.70 -3.60 1.84
CA ARG A 58 -17.12 -5.01 1.88
C ARG A 58 -15.99 -5.97 1.46
N ASP A 59 -15.29 -5.62 0.38
CA ASP A 59 -14.23 -6.44 -0.20
C ASP A 59 -12.82 -5.93 0.18
N TYR A 60 -12.68 -5.35 1.38
CA TYR A 60 -11.44 -4.75 1.87
C TYR A 60 -10.23 -5.67 1.71
N ASN A 61 -10.25 -6.84 2.36
CA ASN A 61 -9.14 -7.78 2.36
C ASN A 61 -8.83 -8.33 0.97
N HIS A 62 -9.85 -8.48 0.12
CA HIS A 62 -9.67 -8.90 -1.26
C HIS A 62 -8.93 -7.82 -2.07
N THR A 63 -9.36 -6.56 -1.95
CA THR A 63 -8.75 -5.41 -2.64
C THR A 63 -7.30 -5.20 -2.20
N VAL A 64 -7.04 -5.24 -0.89
CA VAL A 64 -5.69 -5.17 -0.32
C VAL A 64 -4.82 -6.31 -0.84
N LYS A 65 -5.34 -7.55 -0.89
CA LYS A 65 -4.60 -8.71 -1.42
C LYS A 65 -4.21 -8.55 -2.89
N ILE A 66 -5.10 -7.98 -3.72
CA ILE A 66 -4.79 -7.70 -5.13
C ILE A 66 -3.68 -6.66 -5.24
N ALA A 67 -3.79 -5.56 -4.50
CA ALA A 67 -2.77 -4.51 -4.48
C ALA A 67 -1.41 -5.07 -4.05
N LEU A 68 -1.36 -5.86 -2.97
CA LEU A 68 -0.13 -6.52 -2.52
C LEU A 68 0.42 -7.48 -3.56
N LYS A 69 -0.41 -8.24 -4.27
CA LYS A 69 0.07 -9.14 -5.32
C LYS A 69 0.81 -8.36 -6.40
N VAL A 70 0.24 -7.23 -6.85
CA VAL A 70 0.88 -6.37 -7.85
C VAL A 70 2.21 -5.81 -7.31
N LEU A 71 2.21 -5.28 -6.08
CA LEU A 71 3.42 -4.74 -5.46
C LEU A 71 4.52 -5.80 -5.28
N THR A 72 4.19 -7.01 -4.82
CA THR A 72 5.17 -8.09 -4.67
C THR A 72 5.79 -8.53 -5.99
N GLN A 73 5.02 -8.47 -7.09
CA GLN A 73 5.52 -8.80 -8.41
C GLN A 73 6.38 -7.67 -8.98
N LEU A 74 5.94 -6.42 -8.79
CA LEU A 74 6.67 -5.24 -9.27
C LEU A 74 8.00 -5.06 -8.55
N GLU A 75 8.01 -5.21 -7.23
CA GLU A 75 9.19 -4.99 -6.40
C GLU A 75 10.05 -6.25 -6.24
N GLU A 76 9.60 -7.40 -6.74
CA GLU A 76 10.24 -8.71 -6.57
C GLU A 76 10.45 -9.09 -5.09
N ARG A 77 9.47 -8.77 -4.23
CA ARG A 77 9.57 -8.90 -2.77
C ARG A 77 8.58 -9.87 -2.16
N ASN A 78 8.93 -10.37 -0.97
CA ASN A 78 8.04 -11.22 -0.20
C ASN A 78 6.86 -10.41 0.37
N ALA A 79 5.65 -10.96 0.26
CA ALA A 79 4.45 -10.32 0.79
C ALA A 79 4.54 -9.98 2.28
N ASN A 80 5.17 -10.83 3.10
CA ASN A 80 5.28 -10.58 4.54
C ASN A 80 6.20 -9.40 4.86
N GLU A 81 7.28 -9.24 4.11
CA GLU A 81 8.21 -8.11 4.28
C GLU A 81 7.55 -6.82 3.83
N LEU A 82 6.87 -6.85 2.69
CA LEU A 82 6.10 -5.74 2.18
C LEU A 82 5.03 -5.28 3.19
N VAL A 83 4.27 -6.20 3.78
CA VAL A 83 3.27 -5.86 4.81
C VAL A 83 3.90 -5.24 6.04
N LYS A 84 5.03 -5.78 6.52
CA LYS A 84 5.75 -5.18 7.66
C LYS A 84 6.13 -3.74 7.38
N GLU A 85 6.62 -3.47 6.17
CA GLU A 85 7.01 -2.12 5.77
C GLU A 85 5.80 -1.18 5.59
N ILE A 86 4.68 -1.68 5.04
CA ILE A 86 3.45 -0.88 4.92
C ILE A 86 2.90 -0.53 6.31
N VAL A 87 2.82 -1.50 7.22
CA VAL A 87 2.23 -1.30 8.56
C VAL A 87 3.16 -0.51 9.47
N SER A 88 4.46 -0.68 9.31
CA SER A 88 5.50 0.00 10.06
C SER A 88 6.51 0.61 9.08
N PRO A 89 6.13 1.71 8.39
CA PRO A 89 7.04 2.38 7.49
C PRO A 89 8.25 2.79 8.32
N PHE A 90 9.45 2.37 7.91
CA PHE A 90 10.69 2.70 8.60
C PHE A 90 10.68 4.21 8.87
N GLN A 91 10.55 4.58 10.15
CA GLN A 91 10.97 5.90 10.57
C GLN A 91 12.47 5.89 10.38
N GLY A 92 12.94 6.46 9.27
CA GLY A 92 14.37 6.69 9.10
C GLY A 92 14.87 7.34 10.39
N GLU A 93 15.99 6.84 10.91
CA GLU A 93 16.76 7.50 11.96
C GLU A 93 17.15 8.90 11.49
N ASN A 94 16.23 9.85 11.61
CA ASN A 94 16.53 11.28 11.72
C ASN A 94 16.40 11.70 13.19
N SER A 95 16.83 10.82 14.10
CA SER A 95 17.47 11.26 15.34
C SER A 95 18.85 11.81 14.98
N LEU A 96 18.85 12.93 14.23
CA LEU A 96 19.95 13.88 14.31
C LEU A 96 20.05 14.23 15.79
N LYS A 97 21.02 13.60 16.47
CA LYS A 97 21.48 14.10 17.76
C LYS A 97 21.70 15.59 17.58
N PRO A 98 21.13 16.48 18.41
CA PRO A 98 21.58 17.86 18.42
C PRO A 98 23.06 17.80 18.79
N ASN A 99 23.92 18.04 17.80
CA ASN A 99 25.33 18.26 18.04
C ASN A 99 25.45 19.66 18.62
N THR A 100 25.86 19.69 19.89
CA THR A 100 26.42 20.82 20.65
C THR A 100 25.42 21.82 21.22
#